data_AF-A0AAN8N282-F1
#
_entry.id   AF-A0AAN8N282-F1
#
_cell.length_a   1.000
_cell.length_b   1.000
_cell.length_c   1.000
_cell.angle_alpha   90.00
_cell.angle_beta   90.00
_cell.angle_gamma   90.00
#
_symmetry.space_group_name_H-M   'P 1'
#
loop_
_entity.id
_entity.type
_entity.pdbx_description
1 polymer ?
#
loop_
_entity_poly.entity_id
_entity_poly.type
_entity_poly.pdbx_seq_one_letter_code
_entity_poly.pdbx_strand_id
1 'polypeptide(L)'
;MAGSASVALQTLLECLRDHGALLTRADIEWAFNSEKNVRQIEGFIRRCLGKETLLSLEEREIYEGLRSTDLLSTTAPPLGSRAADDEEVERELKALEFQNEMLRRDINRLSQLKSEHQAKVKIETGHQTELLQSREHLQRSYASERDHNVAAIHDLESNFRASLLDLQGATGKLDFTMSAMSEITRSDDRLLARLQSIISDIIVASEKSGDEVISTATEYAEMLATFEEQIVKTRIDRAFLEYVSDSEKHGEIEGAPYIDREEFDELIVEVAEVAGMRAKEGLLEPILEHLVAEGKGRKGSMAVRCAYILNTLSILEARNREAETEISNRNNMQYVSGRMQTLFDLSMRDFNEAIQAQQRNLASQAKALPIPQQQQPSAMDEKLAYLESKIWRSMGIASLNPEEGLAKAVEGRTGKLQAKEDLYRQLWGTHLKYLQEGEGVVGGLENCVGEGEGAGGGRLGAVEERVKGISAEVGQIAAKANGRDVSKAAVINGLKEKEMYGA
;
A
#
# COMPACT_ATOMS: atom_id res chain seq x y z
N MET A 1 -31.72 93.78 24.53
CA MET A 1 -30.37 94.13 24.04
C MET A 1 -29.50 92.90 23.67
N ALA A 2 -30.07 91.70 23.47
CA ALA A 2 -29.31 90.48 23.13
C ALA A 2 -29.42 90.03 21.64
N GLY A 3 -30.27 90.69 20.84
CA GLY A 3 -30.49 90.33 19.43
C GLY A 3 -29.46 90.90 18.44
N SER A 4 -28.87 92.05 18.73
CA SER A 4 -27.92 92.73 17.82
C SER A 4 -26.56 92.01 17.74
N ALA A 5 -26.07 91.49 18.88
CA ALA A 5 -24.79 90.78 18.95
C ALA A 5 -24.81 89.41 18.21
N SER A 6 -25.95 88.72 18.22
CA SER A 6 -26.10 87.43 17.53
C SER A 6 -26.08 87.58 16.01
N VAL A 7 -26.66 88.66 15.48
CA VAL A 7 -26.67 88.93 14.04
C VAL A 7 -25.27 89.29 13.56
N ALA A 8 -24.57 90.18 14.29
CA ALA A 8 -23.19 90.56 13.95
C ALA A 8 -22.20 89.37 14.00
N LEU A 9 -22.36 88.46 14.97
CA LEU A 9 -21.55 87.25 15.06
C LEU A 9 -21.80 86.29 13.89
N GLN A 10 -23.05 86.18 13.44
CA GLN A 10 -23.42 85.31 12.32
C GLN A 10 -22.87 85.84 10.99
N THR A 11 -22.93 87.15 10.77
CA THR A 11 -22.31 87.80 9.61
C THR A 11 -20.78 87.64 9.59
N LEU A 12 -20.12 87.70 10.76
CA LEU A 12 -18.69 87.46 10.86
C LEU A 12 -18.31 86.01 10.51
N LEU A 13 -19.07 85.03 11.00
CA LEU A 13 -18.87 83.62 10.68
C LEU A 13 -19.10 83.32 9.18
N GLU A 14 -20.05 84.01 8.55
CA GLU A 14 -20.26 83.94 7.11
C GLU A 14 -19.06 84.49 6.33
N CYS A 15 -18.58 85.69 6.66
CA CYS A 15 -17.39 86.26 6.02
C CYS A 15 -16.14 85.37 6.19
N LEU A 16 -15.90 84.83 7.39
CA LEU A 16 -14.73 83.97 7.63
C LEU A 16 -14.79 82.67 6.82
N ARG A 17 -15.98 82.10 6.67
CA ARG A 17 -16.21 80.91 5.83
C ARG A 17 -16.01 81.20 4.35
N ASP A 18 -16.45 82.36 3.87
CA ASP A 18 -16.27 82.77 2.47
C ASP A 18 -14.78 82.99 2.14
N HIS A 19 -13.97 83.38 3.13
CA HIS A 19 -12.52 83.47 3.01
C HIS A 19 -11.77 82.16 3.34
N GLY A 20 -12.47 81.03 3.42
CA GLY A 20 -11.87 79.69 3.56
C GLY A 20 -11.44 79.29 4.98
N ALA A 21 -11.78 80.09 6.00
CA ALA A 21 -11.53 79.74 7.40
C ALA A 21 -12.69 78.93 7.99
N LEU A 22 -12.46 77.65 8.26
CA LEU A 22 -13.44 76.72 8.87
C LEU A 22 -13.48 76.88 10.39
N LEU A 23 -13.84 78.06 10.89
CA LEU A 23 -13.97 78.35 12.32
C LEU A 23 -15.41 78.19 12.78
N THR A 24 -15.62 77.52 13.93
CA THR A 24 -16.95 77.36 14.53
C THR A 24 -17.23 78.43 15.57
N ARG A 25 -18.51 78.62 15.91
CA ARG A 25 -18.96 79.57 16.94
C ARG A 25 -18.22 79.38 18.28
N ALA A 26 -17.97 78.13 18.66
CA ALA A 26 -17.26 77.80 19.89
C ALA A 26 -15.80 78.26 19.86
N ASP A 27 -15.14 78.24 18.70
CA ASP A 27 -13.75 78.66 18.54
C ASP A 27 -13.60 80.18 18.68
N ILE A 28 -14.58 80.93 18.16
CA ILE A 28 -14.64 82.39 18.30
C ILE A 28 -14.93 82.78 19.76
N GLU A 29 -15.92 82.15 20.40
CA GLU A 29 -16.24 82.39 21.81
C GLU A 29 -15.07 82.01 22.73
N TRP A 30 -14.32 80.95 22.40
CA TRP A 30 -13.09 80.57 23.09
C TRP A 30 -11.97 81.60 22.93
N ALA A 31 -11.79 82.15 21.72
CA ALA A 31 -10.78 83.16 21.43
C ALA A 31 -10.98 84.46 22.22
N PHE A 32 -12.23 84.85 22.52
CA PHE A 32 -12.56 86.03 23.32
C PHE A 32 -12.64 85.80 24.83
N ASN A 33 -12.61 84.54 25.30
CA ASN A 33 -12.67 84.22 26.74
C ASN A 33 -11.33 84.38 27.47
N SER A 34 -10.20 84.43 26.74
CA SER A 34 -8.86 84.59 27.31
C SER A 34 -8.37 86.02 27.14
N GLU A 35 -8.12 86.73 28.25
CA GLU A 35 -7.68 88.14 28.22
C GLU A 35 -6.38 88.35 27.43
N LYS A 36 -5.50 87.32 27.39
CA LYS A 36 -4.28 87.31 26.58
C LYS A 36 -4.58 87.28 25.08
N ASN A 37 -5.59 86.50 24.66
CA ASN A 37 -6.01 86.40 23.27
C ASN A 37 -6.76 87.66 22.82
N VAL A 38 -7.58 88.24 23.71
CA VAL A 38 -8.26 89.53 23.44
C VAL A 38 -7.25 90.63 23.13
N ARG A 39 -6.16 90.76 23.91
CA ARG A 39 -5.11 91.75 23.63
C ARG A 39 -4.36 91.48 22.32
N GLN A 40 -4.17 90.22 21.95
CA GLN A 40 -3.54 89.86 20.67
C GLN A 40 -4.45 90.14 19.48
N ILE A 41 -5.74 89.81 19.58
CA ILE A 41 -6.76 90.08 18.57
C ILE A 41 -6.96 91.59 18.42
N GLU A 42 -7.05 92.34 19.51
CA GLU A 42 -7.14 93.80 19.47
C GLU A 42 -5.87 94.43 18.87
N GLY A 43 -4.69 93.85 19.18
CA GLY A 43 -3.43 94.23 18.56
C GLY A 43 -3.34 93.87 17.08
N PHE A 44 -4.04 92.84 16.61
CA PHE A 44 -4.17 92.47 15.19
C PHE A 44 -5.16 93.41 14.47
N ILE A 45 -6.32 93.67 15.07
CA ILE A 45 -7.33 94.60 14.54
C ILE A 45 -6.76 96.02 14.44
N ARG A 46 -6.02 96.51 15.45
CA ARG A 46 -5.35 97.82 15.32
C ARG A 46 -4.24 97.83 14.27
N ARG A 47 -3.58 96.69 14.00
CA ARG A 47 -2.49 96.59 13.02
C ARG A 47 -2.97 96.40 11.58
N CYS A 48 -4.13 95.77 11.37
CA CYS A 48 -4.65 95.39 10.05
C CYS A 48 -5.98 96.07 9.67
N LEU A 49 -6.74 96.60 10.64
CA LEU A 49 -8.10 97.14 10.48
C LEU A 49 -8.28 98.52 11.16
N GLY A 50 -7.20 99.31 11.27
CA GLY A 50 -7.24 100.66 11.82
C GLY A 50 -7.84 101.68 10.84
N LYS A 51 -8.34 102.82 11.34
CA LYS A 51 -8.92 103.92 10.52
C LYS A 51 -7.97 104.48 9.44
N GLU A 52 -6.67 104.29 9.62
CA GLU A 52 -5.64 104.85 8.74
C GLU A 52 -5.22 103.88 7.62
N THR A 53 -5.47 102.56 7.73
CA THR A 53 -5.09 101.56 6.71
C THR A 53 -5.96 100.30 6.77
N LEU A 54 -6.77 100.07 5.72
CA LEU A 54 -7.54 98.84 5.46
C LEU A 54 -6.71 97.87 4.57
N LEU A 55 -5.54 97.45 5.05
CA LEU A 55 -4.67 96.53 4.31
C LEU A 55 -4.63 95.19 5.04
N SER A 56 -4.83 94.09 4.31
CA SER A 56 -4.64 92.74 4.86
C SER A 56 -3.19 92.51 5.28
N LEU A 57 -2.93 91.50 6.11
CA LEU A 57 -1.58 91.24 6.63
C LEU A 57 -0.59 90.91 5.49
N GLU A 58 -1.05 90.15 4.48
CA GLU A 58 -0.29 89.85 3.26
C GLU A 58 -0.08 91.13 2.42
N GLU A 59 -1.11 91.96 2.25
CA GLU A 59 -1.01 93.21 1.48
C GLU A 59 -0.07 94.21 2.15
N ARG A 60 -0.02 94.26 3.48
CA ARG A 60 0.89 95.10 4.24
C ARG A 60 2.34 94.60 4.15
N GLU A 61 2.58 93.30 4.22
CA GLU A 61 3.92 92.75 3.97
C GLU A 61 4.39 93.04 2.54
N ILE A 62 3.49 92.96 1.57
CA ILE A 62 3.77 93.36 0.19
C ILE A 62 4.06 94.87 0.12
N TYR A 63 3.29 95.71 0.82
CA TYR A 63 3.48 97.17 0.83
C TYR A 63 4.79 97.59 1.53
N GLU A 64 5.15 96.97 2.66
CA GLU A 64 6.43 97.18 3.34
C GLU A 64 7.61 96.59 2.54
N GLY A 65 7.41 95.45 1.87
CA GLY A 65 8.35 94.85 0.94
C GLY A 65 8.63 95.74 -0.27
N LEU A 66 7.59 96.33 -0.85
CA LEU A 66 7.69 97.29 -1.97
C LEU A 66 8.27 98.65 -1.53
N ARG A 67 8.05 99.04 -0.26
CA ARG A 67 8.62 100.27 0.32
C ARG A 67 10.11 100.11 0.63
N SER A 68 10.53 98.92 1.05
CA SER A 68 11.95 98.64 1.36
C SER A 68 12.80 98.40 0.11
N THR A 69 12.19 98.02 -1.01
CA THR A 69 12.86 97.83 -2.31
C THR A 69 12.86 99.08 -3.20
N ASP A 70 12.41 100.24 -2.68
CA ASP A 70 12.34 101.54 -3.38
C ASP A 70 11.55 101.51 -4.71
N LEU A 71 10.69 100.51 -4.89
CA LEU A 71 9.79 100.35 -6.06
C LEU A 71 8.51 101.18 -5.92
N LEU A 72 8.21 101.68 -4.71
CA LEU A 72 7.14 102.66 -4.43
C LEU A 72 7.61 104.11 -4.63
N SER A 73 8.53 104.35 -5.58
CA SER A 73 8.97 105.70 -5.88
C SER A 73 7.75 106.55 -6.29
N THR A 74 7.57 107.66 -5.60
CA THR A 74 6.57 108.72 -5.85
C THR A 74 6.85 109.47 -7.16
N THR A 75 7.65 108.87 -8.06
CA THR A 75 8.04 109.34 -9.38
C THR A 75 7.54 108.43 -10.51
N ALA A 76 6.76 107.39 -10.20
CA ALA A 76 5.83 106.86 -11.19
C ALA A 76 4.67 107.87 -11.33
N PRO A 77 4.35 108.35 -12.55
CA PRO A 77 3.13 109.11 -12.75
C PRO A 77 1.95 108.29 -12.20
N PRO A 78 0.83 108.93 -11.78
CA PRO A 78 -0.41 108.17 -11.63
C PRO A 78 -0.61 107.32 -12.89
N LEU A 79 -1.31 106.19 -12.80
CA LEU A 79 -1.90 105.50 -13.97
C LEU A 79 -2.92 106.45 -14.64
N GLY A 80 -2.42 107.59 -15.10
CA GLY A 80 -3.06 108.64 -15.84
C GLY A 80 -2.65 108.38 -17.26
N SER A 81 -3.57 107.74 -17.99
CA SER A 81 -3.81 108.01 -19.40
C SER A 81 -2.55 108.28 -20.23
N ARG A 82 -1.56 107.37 -20.19
CA ARG A 82 -0.82 107.17 -21.44
C ARG A 82 -1.87 106.53 -22.33
N ALA A 83 -2.34 107.27 -23.33
CA ALA A 83 -3.04 106.66 -24.45
C ALA A 83 -2.07 105.60 -24.94
N ALA A 84 -2.38 104.34 -24.62
CA ALA A 84 -1.57 103.23 -25.07
C ALA A 84 -1.53 103.36 -26.59
N ASP A 85 -0.33 103.33 -27.14
CA ASP A 85 -0.18 103.39 -28.58
C ASP A 85 -1.02 102.24 -29.14
N ASP A 86 -1.92 102.50 -30.10
CA ASP A 86 -2.89 101.48 -30.53
C ASP A 86 -2.17 100.19 -30.96
N GLU A 87 -0.92 100.30 -31.45
CA GLU A 87 -0.04 99.19 -31.78
C GLU A 87 0.46 98.36 -30.57
N GLU A 88 0.69 99.00 -29.42
CA GLU A 88 1.12 98.32 -28.19
C GLU A 88 -0.05 97.55 -27.58
N VAL A 89 -1.24 98.16 -27.55
CA VAL A 89 -2.49 97.48 -27.16
C VAL A 89 -2.76 96.29 -28.07
N GLU A 90 -2.66 96.46 -29.38
CA GLU A 90 -2.91 95.38 -30.34
C GLU A 90 -1.89 94.23 -30.18
N ARG A 91 -0.63 94.55 -29.86
CA ARG A 91 0.42 93.54 -29.62
C ARG A 91 0.16 92.76 -28.33
N GLU A 92 -0.21 93.43 -27.24
CA GLU A 92 -0.56 92.77 -25.99
C GLU A 92 -1.85 91.96 -26.11
N LEU A 93 -2.84 92.45 -26.87
CA LEU A 93 -4.08 91.73 -27.12
C LEU A 93 -3.80 90.44 -27.92
N LYS A 94 -2.95 90.50 -28.95
CA LYS A 94 -2.49 89.30 -29.69
C LYS A 94 -1.69 88.34 -28.81
N ALA A 95 -0.85 88.86 -27.90
CA ALA A 95 -0.10 88.03 -26.96
C ALA A 95 -1.00 87.32 -25.94
N LEU A 96 -2.02 88.03 -25.42
CA LEU A 96 -3.02 87.49 -24.50
C LEU A 96 -3.95 86.48 -25.20
N GLU A 97 -4.31 86.72 -26.45
CA GLU A 97 -5.06 85.78 -27.28
C GLU A 97 -4.24 84.50 -27.51
N PHE A 98 -2.96 84.63 -27.87
CA PHE A 98 -2.06 83.49 -28.04
C PHE A 98 -1.88 82.70 -26.73
N GLN A 99 -1.72 83.38 -25.60
CA GLN A 99 -1.66 82.73 -24.29
C GLN A 99 -2.98 82.05 -23.90
N ASN A 100 -4.12 82.68 -24.18
CA ASN A 100 -5.43 82.06 -23.98
C ASN A 100 -5.61 80.81 -24.84
N GLU A 101 -5.17 80.84 -26.10
CA GLU A 101 -5.17 79.67 -26.95
C GLU A 101 -4.26 78.57 -26.42
N MET A 102 -3.06 78.90 -25.94
CA MET A 102 -2.14 77.93 -25.34
C MET A 102 -2.76 77.30 -24.09
N LEU A 103 -3.32 78.12 -23.18
CA LEU A 103 -4.01 77.64 -21.98
C LEU A 103 -5.21 76.76 -22.33
N ARG A 104 -6.00 77.12 -23.35
CA ARG A 104 -7.11 76.27 -23.84
C ARG A 104 -6.60 74.93 -24.35
N ARG A 105 -5.49 74.91 -25.11
CA ARG A 105 -4.86 73.65 -25.57
C ARG A 105 -4.37 72.81 -24.38
N ASP A 106 -3.76 73.42 -23.38
CA ASP A 106 -3.24 72.72 -22.21
C ASP A 106 -4.36 72.19 -21.30
N ILE A 107 -5.44 72.96 -21.10
CA ILE A 107 -6.64 72.50 -20.38
C ILE A 107 -7.25 71.28 -21.10
N ASN A 108 -7.38 71.34 -22.43
CA ASN A 108 -7.89 70.23 -23.21
C ASN A 108 -7.00 68.98 -23.07
N ARG A 109 -5.67 69.16 -23.16
CA ARG A 109 -4.69 68.08 -22.98
C ARG A 109 -4.75 67.46 -21.59
N LEU A 110 -4.85 68.28 -20.54
CA LEU A 110 -4.99 67.80 -19.16
C LEU A 110 -6.32 67.06 -18.94
N SER A 111 -7.41 67.52 -19.56
CA SER A 111 -8.70 66.82 -19.52
C SER A 111 -8.60 65.43 -20.18
N GLN A 112 -7.90 65.35 -21.31
CA GLN A 112 -7.67 64.09 -22.01
C GLN A 112 -6.82 63.14 -21.15
N LEU A 113 -5.69 63.61 -20.61
CA LEU A 113 -4.85 62.81 -19.71
C LEU A 113 -5.59 62.33 -18.47
N LYS A 114 -6.46 63.17 -17.89
CA LYS A 114 -7.32 62.78 -16.76
C LYS A 114 -8.28 61.66 -17.16
N SER A 115 -8.90 61.76 -18.34
CA SER A 115 -9.82 60.73 -18.84
C SER A 115 -9.10 59.40 -19.12
N GLU A 116 -7.90 59.46 -19.71
CA GLU A 116 -7.05 58.30 -19.98
C GLU A 116 -6.57 57.63 -18.68
N HIS A 117 -6.17 58.42 -17.68
CA HIS A 117 -5.77 57.89 -16.37
C HIS A 117 -6.95 57.24 -15.65
N GLN A 118 -8.14 57.85 -15.67
CA GLN A 118 -9.35 57.24 -15.12
C GLN A 118 -9.72 55.92 -15.82
N ALA A 119 -9.55 55.85 -17.15
CA ALA A 119 -9.77 54.61 -17.89
C ALA A 119 -8.78 53.52 -17.49
N LYS A 120 -7.48 53.85 -17.35
CA LYS A 120 -6.44 52.91 -16.90
C LYS A 120 -6.71 52.38 -15.49
N VAL A 121 -7.03 53.27 -14.53
CA VAL A 121 -7.36 52.87 -13.16
C VAL A 121 -8.55 51.93 -13.13
N LYS A 122 -9.60 52.17 -13.92
CA LYS A 122 -10.75 51.26 -14.01
C LYS A 122 -10.34 49.86 -14.49
N ILE A 123 -9.49 49.77 -15.52
CA ILE A 123 -8.99 48.49 -16.05
C ILE A 123 -8.14 47.77 -15.00
N GLU A 124 -7.21 48.46 -14.35
CA GLU A 124 -6.37 47.89 -13.28
C GLU A 124 -7.20 47.38 -12.10
N THR A 125 -8.19 48.16 -11.65
CA THR A 125 -9.11 47.71 -10.59
C THR A 125 -9.94 46.51 -11.01
N GLY A 126 -10.38 46.46 -12.28
CA GLY A 126 -11.09 45.30 -12.84
C GLY A 126 -10.24 44.04 -12.79
N HIS A 127 -9.02 44.09 -13.33
CA HIS A 127 -8.09 42.96 -13.28
C HIS A 127 -7.74 42.52 -11.87
N GLN A 128 -7.58 43.45 -10.93
CA GLN A 128 -7.29 43.10 -9.54
C GLN A 128 -8.48 42.38 -8.88
N THR A 129 -9.71 42.80 -9.18
CA THR A 129 -10.91 42.09 -8.70
C THR A 129 -11.06 40.71 -9.34
N GLU A 130 -10.79 40.55 -10.64
CA GLU A 130 -10.80 39.27 -11.35
C GLU A 130 -9.75 38.29 -10.78
N LEU A 131 -8.53 38.78 -10.50
CA LEU A 131 -7.49 37.97 -9.87
C LEU A 131 -7.87 37.48 -8.47
N LEU A 132 -8.50 38.34 -7.67
CA LEU A 132 -8.99 37.96 -6.34
C LEU A 132 -10.11 36.91 -6.44
N GLN A 133 -11.06 37.10 -7.34
CA GLN A 133 -12.15 36.13 -7.57
C GLN A 133 -11.62 34.79 -8.08
N SER A 134 -10.68 34.80 -9.03
CA SER A 134 -10.02 33.60 -9.55
C SER A 134 -9.26 32.85 -8.45
N ARG A 135 -8.52 33.57 -7.61
CA ARG A 135 -7.82 32.98 -6.47
C ARG A 135 -8.79 32.36 -5.46
N GLU A 136 -9.89 33.05 -5.15
CA GLU A 136 -10.89 32.54 -4.23
C GLU A 136 -11.60 31.30 -4.81
N HIS A 137 -11.95 31.32 -6.10
CA HIS A 137 -12.51 30.17 -6.79
C HIS A 137 -11.55 28.96 -6.74
N LEU A 138 -10.28 29.18 -7.03
CA LEU A 138 -9.26 28.14 -6.97
C LEU A 138 -9.12 27.58 -5.55
N GLN A 139 -9.13 28.43 -4.53
CA GLN A 139 -9.08 28.01 -3.13
C GLN A 139 -10.31 27.18 -2.72
N ARG A 140 -11.51 27.57 -3.14
CA ARG A 140 -12.74 26.80 -2.90
C ARG A 140 -12.71 25.45 -3.63
N SER A 141 -12.21 25.43 -4.86
CA SER A 141 -12.04 24.18 -5.63
C SER A 141 -11.11 23.21 -4.92
N TYR A 142 -9.94 23.68 -4.47
CA TYR A 142 -9.00 22.84 -3.70
C TYR A 142 -9.57 22.36 -2.38
N ALA A 143 -10.34 23.20 -1.67
CA ALA A 143 -11.01 22.77 -0.44
C ALA A 143 -12.04 21.66 -0.71
N SER A 144 -12.86 21.80 -1.76
CA SER A 144 -13.83 20.79 -2.16
C SER A 144 -13.15 19.48 -2.59
N GLU A 145 -12.07 19.55 -3.37
CA GLU A 145 -11.33 18.36 -3.80
C GLU A 145 -10.68 17.65 -2.62
N ARG A 146 -10.13 18.40 -1.65
CA ARG A 146 -9.60 17.84 -0.41
C ARG A 146 -10.69 17.11 0.38
N ASP A 147 -11.85 17.74 0.57
CA ASP A 147 -12.94 17.15 1.34
C ASP A 147 -13.50 15.88 0.63
N HIS A 148 -13.55 15.90 -0.71
CA HIS A 148 -13.89 14.73 -1.51
C HIS A 148 -12.86 13.60 -1.36
N ASN A 149 -11.56 13.90 -1.41
CA ASN A 149 -10.50 12.92 -1.21
C ASN A 149 -10.53 12.32 0.20
N VAL A 150 -10.81 13.12 1.24
CA VAL A 150 -10.95 12.62 2.62
C VAL A 150 -12.14 11.66 2.73
N ALA A 151 -13.29 11.99 2.11
CA ALA A 151 -14.44 11.08 2.07
C ALA A 151 -14.11 9.76 1.35
N ALA A 152 -13.47 9.83 0.18
CA ALA A 152 -13.06 8.65 -0.58
C ALA A 152 -12.07 7.76 0.21
N ILE A 153 -11.16 8.35 0.99
CA ILE A 153 -10.24 7.62 1.85
C ILE A 153 -11.00 6.92 2.99
N HIS A 154 -11.97 7.57 3.61
CA HIS A 154 -12.81 6.93 4.63
C HIS A 154 -13.66 5.80 4.07
N ASP A 155 -14.19 5.94 2.84
CA ASP A 155 -14.91 4.87 2.16
C ASP A 155 -14.00 3.67 1.88
N LEU A 156 -12.77 3.93 1.40
CA LEU A 156 -11.76 2.89 1.23
C LEU A 156 -11.39 2.22 2.56
N GLU A 157 -11.19 2.99 3.62
CA GLU A 157 -10.92 2.49 4.97
C GLU A 157 -12.05 1.56 5.47
N SER A 158 -13.30 1.97 5.27
CA SER A 158 -14.48 1.21 5.62
C SER A 158 -14.56 -0.10 4.82
N ASN A 159 -14.37 -0.03 3.50
CA ASN A 159 -14.38 -1.20 2.63
C ASN A 159 -13.25 -2.18 2.95
N PHE A 160 -12.06 -1.68 3.26
CA PHE A 160 -10.94 -2.51 3.70
C PHE A 160 -11.22 -3.20 5.03
N ARG A 161 -11.78 -2.47 6.02
CA ARG A 161 -12.18 -3.07 7.29
C ARG A 161 -13.27 -4.12 7.11
N ALA A 162 -14.26 -3.87 6.27
CA ALA A 162 -15.30 -4.84 5.95
C ALA A 162 -14.69 -6.10 5.32
N SER A 163 -13.80 -5.93 4.34
CA SER A 163 -13.09 -7.05 3.69
C SER A 163 -12.22 -7.85 4.66
N LEU A 164 -11.54 -7.17 5.60
CA LEU A 164 -10.77 -7.80 6.67
C LEU A 164 -11.67 -8.55 7.65
N LEU A 165 -12.82 -8.00 8.02
CA LEU A 165 -13.82 -8.67 8.86
C LEU A 165 -14.41 -9.90 8.16
N ASP A 166 -14.66 -9.83 6.85
CA ASP A 166 -15.11 -10.97 6.06
C ASP A 166 -14.05 -12.07 5.98
N LEU A 167 -12.77 -11.70 5.78
CA LEU A 167 -11.64 -12.63 5.83
C LEU A 167 -11.45 -13.25 7.22
N GLN A 168 -11.59 -12.46 8.28
CA GLN A 168 -11.57 -12.95 9.67
C GLN A 168 -12.78 -13.86 9.96
N GLY A 169 -13.97 -13.51 9.46
CA GLY A 169 -15.17 -14.33 9.57
C GLY A 169 -15.03 -15.66 8.82
N ALA A 170 -14.40 -15.66 7.65
CA ALA A 170 -14.01 -16.87 6.93
C ALA A 170 -12.98 -17.69 7.73
N THR A 171 -12.08 -17.02 8.45
CA THR A 171 -11.14 -17.66 9.39
C THR A 171 -11.86 -18.25 10.62
N GLY A 172 -12.96 -17.66 11.09
CA GLY A 172 -13.80 -18.24 12.14
C GLY A 172 -14.59 -19.47 11.67
N LYS A 173 -15.06 -19.49 10.41
CA LYS A 173 -15.63 -20.71 9.79
C LYS A 173 -14.60 -21.84 9.68
N LEU A 174 -13.32 -21.49 9.58
CA LEU A 174 -12.19 -22.41 9.61
C LEU A 174 -12.00 -23.07 10.99
N ASP A 175 -12.42 -22.45 12.09
CA ASP A 175 -12.37 -23.11 13.41
C ASP A 175 -13.46 -24.19 13.53
N PHE A 176 -14.61 -23.99 12.87
CA PHE A 176 -15.61 -25.03 12.70
C PHE A 176 -15.05 -26.21 11.87
N THR A 177 -14.28 -25.93 10.81
CA THR A 177 -13.61 -27.02 10.06
C THR A 177 -12.51 -27.70 10.86
N MET A 178 -11.87 -27.04 11.83
CA MET A 178 -10.93 -27.70 12.74
C MET A 178 -11.59 -28.73 13.65
N SER A 179 -12.80 -28.43 14.15
CA SER A 179 -13.60 -29.40 14.91
C SER A 179 -14.00 -30.60 14.02
N ALA A 180 -14.44 -30.32 12.80
CA ALA A 180 -14.77 -31.37 11.83
C ALA A 180 -13.54 -32.24 11.49
N MET A 181 -12.38 -31.61 11.26
CA MET A 181 -11.10 -32.29 11.01
C MET A 181 -10.70 -33.17 12.19
N SER A 182 -10.95 -32.73 13.43
CA SER A 182 -10.68 -33.53 14.63
C SER A 182 -11.61 -34.74 14.77
N GLU A 183 -12.88 -34.63 14.37
CA GLU A 183 -13.79 -35.78 14.31
C GLU A 183 -13.38 -36.77 13.22
N ILE A 184 -12.99 -36.22 12.06
CA ILE A 184 -12.47 -36.92 10.89
C ILE A 184 -11.21 -37.72 11.28
N THR A 185 -10.21 -37.12 11.93
CA THR A 185 -9.00 -37.85 12.39
C THR A 185 -9.32 -38.91 13.44
N ARG A 186 -10.23 -38.62 14.38
CA ARG A 186 -10.68 -39.63 15.36
C ARG A 186 -11.40 -40.80 14.69
N SER A 187 -12.13 -40.56 13.60
CA SER A 187 -12.75 -41.64 12.81
C SER A 187 -11.70 -42.51 12.12
N ASP A 188 -10.60 -41.91 11.66
CA ASP A 188 -9.48 -42.65 11.06
C ASP A 188 -8.74 -43.48 12.07
N ASP A 189 -8.48 -42.95 13.27
CA ASP A 189 -7.84 -43.71 14.34
C ASP A 189 -8.65 -44.98 14.66
N ARG A 190 -9.98 -44.89 14.63
CA ARG A 190 -10.87 -46.06 14.79
C ARG A 190 -10.78 -47.03 13.62
N LEU A 191 -10.66 -46.54 12.38
CA LEU A 191 -10.48 -47.38 11.20
C LEU A 191 -9.12 -48.08 11.23
N LEU A 192 -8.05 -47.35 11.54
CA LEU A 192 -6.69 -47.88 11.69
C LEU A 192 -6.62 -48.93 12.79
N ALA A 193 -7.25 -48.70 13.95
CA ALA A 193 -7.33 -49.70 15.01
C ALA A 193 -8.06 -50.98 14.56
N ARG A 194 -9.13 -50.85 13.77
CA ARG A 194 -9.81 -52.00 13.16
C ARG A 194 -8.94 -52.73 12.14
N LEU A 195 -8.24 -52.00 11.28
CA LEU A 195 -7.30 -52.57 10.30
C LEU A 195 -6.18 -53.33 11.00
N GLN A 196 -5.63 -52.77 12.08
CA GLN A 196 -4.61 -53.43 12.90
C GLN A 196 -5.11 -54.76 13.47
N SER A 197 -6.34 -54.80 13.99
CA SER A 197 -6.96 -56.05 14.44
C SER A 197 -7.09 -57.08 13.31
N ILE A 198 -7.53 -56.66 12.12
CA ILE A 198 -7.66 -57.55 10.95
C ILE A 198 -6.29 -58.09 10.52
N ILE A 199 -5.25 -57.24 10.52
CA ILE A 199 -3.88 -57.63 10.19
C ILE A 199 -3.35 -58.64 11.21
N SER A 200 -3.56 -58.41 12.51
CA SER A 200 -3.19 -59.37 13.56
C SER A 200 -3.88 -60.72 13.35
N ASP A 201 -5.17 -60.74 13.01
CA ASP A 201 -5.89 -61.98 12.71
C ASP A 201 -5.31 -62.70 11.48
N ILE A 202 -4.88 -61.96 10.45
CA ILE A 202 -4.25 -62.53 9.26
C ILE A 202 -2.88 -63.14 9.60
N ILE A 203 -2.07 -62.46 10.40
CA ILE A 203 -0.74 -62.93 10.82
C ILE A 203 -0.88 -64.24 11.61
N VAL A 204 -1.77 -64.27 12.61
CA VAL A 204 -2.05 -65.48 13.41
C VAL A 204 -2.62 -66.60 12.52
N ALA A 205 -3.42 -66.25 11.51
CA ALA A 205 -3.92 -67.23 10.55
C ALA A 205 -2.85 -67.73 9.56
N SER A 206 -1.75 -67.00 9.37
CA SER A 206 -0.64 -67.40 8.50
C SER A 206 0.37 -68.32 9.20
N GLU A 207 0.54 -68.21 10.52
CA GLU A 207 1.51 -69.01 11.28
C GLU A 207 1.09 -70.47 11.48
N LYS A 208 -0.21 -70.77 11.42
CA LYS A 208 -0.70 -72.16 11.38
C LYS A 208 -0.50 -72.73 9.96
N SER A 209 0.74 -73.06 9.62
CA SER A 209 1.04 -73.72 8.35
C SER A 209 0.36 -75.08 8.29
N GLY A 210 -0.41 -75.33 7.24
CA GLY A 210 -0.98 -76.65 6.98
C GLY A 210 0.09 -77.73 6.78
N ASP A 211 1.33 -77.36 6.46
CA ASP A 211 2.42 -78.31 6.18
C ASP A 211 2.81 -79.16 7.40
N GLU A 212 2.79 -78.59 8.60
CA GLU A 212 3.07 -79.37 9.83
C GLU A 212 1.96 -80.39 10.11
N VAL A 213 0.71 -80.01 9.83
CA VAL A 213 -0.47 -80.90 9.98
C VAL A 213 -0.46 -82.00 8.93
N ILE A 214 -0.03 -81.69 7.70
CA ILE A 214 0.12 -82.68 6.63
C ILE A 214 1.23 -83.68 6.97
N SER A 215 2.39 -83.22 7.43
CA SER A 215 3.52 -84.08 7.81
C SER A 215 3.15 -85.03 8.96
N THR A 216 2.48 -84.51 9.99
CA THR A 216 2.03 -85.33 11.13
C THR A 216 0.93 -86.30 10.74
N ALA A 217 -0.01 -85.91 9.88
CA ALA A 217 -1.03 -86.82 9.36
C ALA A 217 -0.43 -87.95 8.51
N THR A 218 0.60 -87.67 7.70
CA THR A 218 1.33 -88.71 6.95
C THR A 218 2.04 -89.69 7.87
N GLU A 219 2.74 -89.20 8.90
CA GLU A 219 3.42 -90.06 9.89
C GLU A 219 2.43 -90.96 10.64
N TYR A 220 1.27 -90.42 11.04
CA TYR A 220 0.24 -91.23 11.71
C TYR A 220 -0.42 -92.25 10.79
N ALA A 221 -0.61 -91.93 9.51
CA ALA A 221 -1.15 -92.87 8.52
C ALA A 221 -0.17 -94.03 8.27
N GLU A 222 1.14 -93.76 8.18
CA GLU A 222 2.17 -94.80 8.09
C GLU A 222 2.21 -95.67 9.35
N MET A 223 2.15 -95.05 10.54
CA MET A 223 2.11 -95.80 11.79
C MET A 223 0.87 -96.69 11.88
N LEU A 224 -0.30 -96.19 11.47
CA LEU A 224 -1.54 -96.95 11.43
C LEU A 224 -1.44 -98.14 10.47
N ALA A 225 -0.85 -97.95 9.28
CA ALA A 225 -0.61 -99.04 8.33
C ALA A 225 0.23 -100.16 8.95
N THR A 226 1.31 -99.81 9.67
CA THR A 226 2.17 -100.81 10.34
C THR A 226 1.44 -101.55 11.47
N PHE A 227 0.59 -100.87 12.23
CA PHE A 227 -0.20 -101.53 13.27
C PHE A 227 -1.30 -102.42 12.70
N GLU A 228 -2.00 -101.98 11.64
CA GLU A 228 -3.00 -102.82 10.97
C GLU A 228 -2.35 -104.05 10.35
N GLU A 229 -1.19 -103.90 9.69
CA GLU A 229 -0.41 -105.01 9.16
C GLU A 229 -0.07 -106.01 10.27
N GLN A 230 0.47 -105.55 11.40
CA GLN A 230 0.79 -106.42 12.54
C GLN A 230 -0.45 -107.11 13.12
N ILE A 231 -1.57 -106.41 13.24
CA ILE A 231 -2.84 -106.99 13.74
C ILE A 231 -3.34 -108.07 12.78
N VAL A 232 -3.28 -107.84 11.48
CA VAL A 232 -3.73 -108.83 10.48
C VAL A 232 -2.77 -110.02 10.43
N LYS A 233 -1.45 -109.80 10.41
CA LYS A 233 -0.44 -110.86 10.48
C LYS A 233 -0.59 -111.72 11.72
N THR A 234 -0.71 -111.11 12.91
CA THR A 234 -0.93 -111.87 14.16
C THR A 234 -2.24 -112.66 14.17
N ARG A 235 -3.30 -112.17 13.50
CA ARG A 235 -4.55 -112.92 13.33
C ARG A 235 -4.39 -114.10 12.36
N ILE A 236 -3.67 -113.91 11.25
CA ILE A 236 -3.36 -114.97 10.29
C ILE A 236 -2.49 -116.04 10.94
N ASP A 237 -1.42 -115.66 11.64
CA ASP A 237 -0.53 -116.56 12.37
C ASP A 237 -1.31 -117.36 13.42
N ARG A 238 -2.19 -116.69 14.17
CA ARG A 238 -3.05 -117.35 15.15
C ARG A 238 -3.99 -118.36 14.50
N ALA A 239 -4.67 -117.98 13.41
CA ALA A 239 -5.59 -118.86 12.70
C ALA A 239 -4.85 -120.06 12.10
N PHE A 240 -3.64 -119.85 11.56
CA PHE A 240 -2.78 -120.90 11.05
C PHE A 240 -2.33 -121.86 12.17
N LEU A 241 -1.89 -121.34 13.31
CA LEU A 241 -1.50 -122.16 14.47
C LEU A 241 -2.67 -122.94 15.07
N GLU A 242 -3.86 -122.32 15.16
CA GLU A 242 -5.10 -122.99 15.59
C GLU A 242 -5.46 -124.13 14.61
N TYR A 243 -5.34 -123.89 13.31
CA TYR A 243 -5.57 -124.89 12.26
C TYR A 243 -4.57 -126.06 12.32
N VAL A 244 -3.26 -125.79 12.44
CA VAL A 244 -2.22 -126.82 12.59
C VAL A 244 -2.42 -127.65 13.86
N SER A 245 -2.78 -127.00 14.97
CA SER A 245 -3.00 -127.66 16.26
C SER A 245 -4.23 -128.57 16.27
N ASP A 246 -5.25 -128.28 15.47
CA ASP A 246 -6.44 -129.14 15.31
C ASP A 246 -6.21 -130.31 14.34
N SER A 247 -5.35 -130.12 13.33
CA SER A 247 -4.93 -131.19 12.41
C SER A 247 -4.15 -132.32 13.10
N GLU A 248 -3.39 -132.03 14.17
CA GLU A 248 -2.66 -133.06 14.93
C GLU A 248 -3.58 -133.91 15.83
N LYS A 249 -4.75 -133.39 16.20
CA LYS A 249 -5.71 -134.08 17.10
C LYS A 249 -6.65 -135.02 16.36
N HIS A 250 -6.89 -134.79 15.07
CA HIS A 250 -7.75 -135.61 14.22
C HIS A 250 -6.87 -136.33 13.20
N GLY A 251 -6.37 -137.51 13.58
CA GLY A 251 -5.54 -138.34 12.71
C GLY A 251 -6.16 -138.53 11.32
N GLU A 252 -5.36 -138.28 10.29
CA GLU A 252 -5.60 -138.54 8.87
C GLU A 252 -7.05 -138.38 8.41
N ILE A 253 -7.50 -137.14 8.26
CA ILE A 253 -8.62 -136.85 7.35
C ILE A 253 -8.05 -136.94 5.92
N GLU A 254 -8.44 -137.99 5.22
CA GLU A 254 -8.19 -138.23 3.80
C GLU A 254 -8.72 -137.01 3.00
N GLY A 255 -7.79 -136.17 2.53
CA GLY A 255 -8.09 -134.85 1.94
C GLY A 255 -7.49 -133.66 2.69
N ALA A 256 -6.34 -133.82 3.37
CA ALA A 256 -5.60 -132.70 3.94
C ALA A 256 -5.42 -131.58 2.89
N PRO A 257 -5.92 -130.35 3.14
CA PRO A 257 -5.73 -129.28 2.20
C PRO A 257 -4.26 -128.89 2.24
N TYR A 258 -3.63 -129.01 1.08
CA TYR A 258 -2.29 -128.52 0.82
C TYR A 258 -2.33 -126.99 0.95
N ILE A 259 -1.77 -126.45 2.04
CA ILE A 259 -1.47 -125.03 2.12
C ILE A 259 -0.19 -124.84 1.33
N ASP A 260 -0.31 -124.24 0.15
CA ASP A 260 0.85 -123.85 -0.62
C ASP A 260 1.59 -122.75 0.14
N ARG A 261 2.86 -123.01 0.44
CA ARG A 261 3.71 -122.07 1.20
C ARG A 261 3.94 -120.81 0.39
N GLU A 262 4.00 -120.92 -0.93
CA GLU A 262 4.21 -119.78 -1.82
C GLU A 262 3.00 -118.85 -1.78
N GLU A 263 1.78 -119.39 -1.85
CA GLU A 263 0.54 -118.59 -1.74
C GLU A 263 0.38 -117.95 -0.35
N PHE A 264 0.81 -118.62 0.72
CA PHE A 264 0.75 -118.07 2.08
C PHE A 264 1.77 -116.94 2.29
N ASP A 265 3.00 -117.10 1.77
CA ASP A 265 4.02 -116.06 1.82
C ASP A 265 3.61 -114.84 0.96
N GLU A 266 2.97 -115.07 -0.19
CA GLU A 266 2.36 -114.01 -1.02
C GLU A 266 1.25 -113.27 -0.27
N LEU A 267 0.35 -114.00 0.42
CA LEU A 267 -0.72 -113.40 1.22
C LEU A 267 -0.16 -112.51 2.35
N ILE A 268 0.93 -112.92 3.01
CA ILE A 268 1.58 -112.12 4.07
C ILE A 268 2.16 -110.81 3.52
N VAL A 269 2.63 -110.80 2.28
CA VAL A 269 3.12 -109.60 1.59
C VAL A 269 1.94 -108.70 1.19
N GLU A 270 0.88 -109.27 0.64
CA GLU A 270 -0.33 -108.54 0.23
C GLU A 270 -1.02 -107.85 1.43
N VAL A 271 -0.97 -108.45 2.63
CA VAL A 271 -1.47 -107.84 3.86
C VAL A 271 -0.84 -106.48 4.15
N ALA A 272 0.46 -106.31 3.87
CA ALA A 272 1.13 -105.03 4.06
C ALA A 272 0.63 -103.99 3.05
N GLU A 273 0.40 -104.38 1.79
CA GLU A 273 -0.12 -103.50 0.75
C GLU A 273 -1.56 -103.06 1.04
N VAL A 274 -2.42 -104.00 1.47
CA VAL A 274 -3.83 -103.72 1.80
C VAL A 274 -3.95 -102.85 3.06
N ALA A 275 -3.13 -103.09 4.09
CA ALA A 275 -3.08 -102.26 5.29
C ALA A 275 -2.60 -100.83 4.97
N GLY A 276 -1.58 -100.70 4.10
CA GLY A 276 -1.11 -99.41 3.59
C GLY A 276 -2.19 -98.67 2.80
N MET A 277 -2.89 -99.36 1.89
CA MET A 277 -3.98 -98.80 1.09
C MET A 277 -5.12 -98.31 1.98
N ARG A 278 -5.52 -99.11 2.98
CA ARG A 278 -6.59 -98.76 3.92
C ARG A 278 -6.25 -97.56 4.80
N ALA A 279 -5.01 -97.45 5.27
CA ALA A 279 -4.58 -96.28 6.04
C ALA A 279 -4.53 -95.01 5.17
N LYS A 280 -4.10 -95.15 3.91
CA LYS A 280 -4.02 -94.05 2.95
C LYS A 280 -5.40 -93.56 2.51
N GLU A 281 -6.26 -94.44 2.02
CA GLU A 281 -7.59 -94.09 1.50
C GLU A 281 -8.60 -93.83 2.64
N GLY A 282 -8.48 -94.55 3.76
CA GLY A 282 -9.43 -94.44 4.88
C GLY A 282 -9.18 -93.24 5.80
N LEU A 283 -7.95 -92.73 5.88
CA LEU A 283 -7.58 -91.70 6.84
C LEU A 283 -6.84 -90.53 6.18
N LEU A 284 -5.77 -90.80 5.43
CA LEU A 284 -4.90 -89.75 4.90
C LEU A 284 -5.58 -88.90 3.83
N GLU A 285 -6.21 -89.54 2.85
CA GLU A 285 -6.89 -88.87 1.73
C GLU A 285 -8.02 -87.94 2.17
N PRO A 286 -8.98 -88.35 3.03
CA PRO A 286 -10.02 -87.43 3.52
C PRO A 286 -9.47 -86.28 4.37
N ILE A 287 -8.36 -86.49 5.12
CA ILE A 287 -7.68 -85.42 5.85
C ILE A 287 -7.05 -84.41 4.88
N LEU A 288 -6.37 -84.88 3.83
CA LEU A 288 -5.77 -84.03 2.80
C LEU A 288 -6.84 -83.24 2.03
N GLU A 289 -7.94 -83.87 1.63
CA GLU A 289 -9.06 -83.20 0.95
C GLU A 289 -9.67 -82.10 1.83
N HIS A 290 -9.89 -82.38 3.11
CA HIS A 290 -10.39 -81.40 4.07
C HIS A 290 -9.42 -80.22 4.24
N LEU A 291 -8.12 -80.48 4.39
CA LEU A 291 -7.08 -79.45 4.52
C LEU A 291 -6.95 -78.59 3.26
N VAL A 292 -7.09 -79.17 2.07
CA VAL A 292 -7.08 -78.43 0.79
C VAL A 292 -8.33 -77.55 0.65
N ALA A 293 -9.50 -78.07 1.01
CA ALA A 293 -10.75 -77.31 0.99
C ALA A 293 -10.71 -76.13 1.98
N GLU A 294 -10.23 -76.38 3.21
CA GLU A 294 -10.04 -75.36 4.23
C GLU A 294 -9.00 -74.32 3.81
N GLY A 295 -7.89 -74.76 3.20
CA GLY A 295 -6.86 -73.89 2.63
C GLY A 295 -7.36 -72.97 1.53
N LYS A 296 -8.23 -73.46 0.63
CA LYS A 296 -8.88 -72.64 -0.41
C LYS A 296 -9.83 -71.60 0.19
N GLY A 297 -10.65 -71.99 1.17
CA GLY A 297 -11.55 -71.08 1.89
C GLY A 297 -10.79 -69.98 2.65
N ARG A 298 -9.68 -70.34 3.30
CA ARG A 298 -8.80 -69.43 4.03
C ARG A 298 -8.13 -68.42 3.09
N LYS A 299 -7.58 -68.87 1.96
CA LYS A 299 -6.97 -67.99 0.94
C LYS A 299 -7.99 -67.01 0.34
N GLY A 300 -9.21 -67.46 0.05
CA GLY A 300 -10.29 -66.60 -0.44
C GLY A 300 -10.70 -65.53 0.59
N SER A 301 -10.90 -65.93 1.84
CA SER A 301 -11.19 -65.02 2.95
C SER A 301 -10.07 -64.00 3.19
N MET A 302 -8.81 -64.44 3.11
CA MET A 302 -7.64 -63.59 3.27
C MET A 302 -7.52 -62.57 2.13
N ALA A 303 -7.76 -62.97 0.87
CA ALA A 303 -7.76 -62.06 -0.26
C ALA A 303 -8.81 -60.94 -0.10
N VAL A 304 -10.02 -61.27 0.37
CA VAL A 304 -11.07 -60.28 0.65
C VAL A 304 -10.67 -59.32 1.77
N ARG A 305 -10.06 -59.82 2.84
CA ARG A 305 -9.56 -58.99 3.95
C ARG A 305 -8.41 -58.07 3.50
N CYS A 306 -7.46 -58.57 2.72
CA CYS A 306 -6.39 -57.76 2.14
C CYS A 306 -6.93 -56.70 1.18
N ALA A 307 -7.91 -57.03 0.34
CA ALA A 307 -8.57 -56.06 -0.53
C ALA A 307 -9.28 -54.96 0.27
N TYR A 308 -9.95 -55.32 1.38
CA TYR A 308 -10.55 -54.36 2.30
C TYR A 308 -9.49 -53.45 2.93
N ILE A 309 -8.36 -53.99 3.40
CA ILE A 309 -7.25 -53.20 3.95
C ILE A 309 -6.73 -52.21 2.90
N LEU A 310 -6.42 -52.67 1.70
CA LEU A 310 -5.90 -51.82 0.61
C LEU A 310 -6.89 -50.71 0.24
N ASN A 311 -8.18 -51.04 0.08
CA ASN A 311 -9.20 -50.05 -0.24
C ASN A 311 -9.35 -49.00 0.88
N THR A 312 -9.31 -49.45 2.14
CA THR A 312 -9.39 -48.52 3.28
C THR A 312 -8.17 -47.61 3.34
N LEU A 313 -6.96 -48.14 3.11
CA LEU A 313 -5.74 -47.33 3.04
C LEU A 313 -5.76 -46.32 1.89
N SER A 314 -6.29 -46.70 0.72
CA SER A 314 -6.44 -45.78 -0.42
C SER A 314 -7.40 -44.63 -0.11
N ILE A 315 -8.51 -44.91 0.58
CA ILE A 315 -9.46 -43.87 1.04
C ILE A 315 -8.79 -42.94 2.05
N LEU A 316 -8.05 -43.50 3.02
CA LEU A 316 -7.30 -42.72 4.02
C LEU A 316 -6.25 -41.83 3.36
N GLU A 317 -5.52 -42.33 2.36
CA GLU A 317 -4.53 -41.57 1.60
C GLU A 317 -5.17 -40.42 0.82
N ALA A 318 -6.26 -40.70 0.09
CA ALA A 318 -6.99 -39.68 -0.67
C ALA A 318 -7.48 -38.55 0.24
N ARG A 319 -8.03 -38.92 1.41
CA ARG A 319 -8.51 -37.96 2.40
C ARG A 319 -7.37 -37.17 3.05
N ASN A 320 -6.22 -37.80 3.29
CA ASN A 320 -5.06 -37.11 3.82
C ASN A 320 -4.50 -36.07 2.83
N ARG A 321 -4.48 -36.38 1.53
CA ARG A 321 -4.13 -35.40 0.48
C ARG A 321 -5.10 -34.22 0.46
N GLU A 322 -6.41 -34.48 0.58
CA GLU A 322 -7.41 -33.41 0.65
C GLU A 322 -7.18 -32.53 1.89
N ALA A 323 -6.94 -33.12 3.06
CA ALA A 323 -6.61 -32.39 4.28
C ALA A 323 -5.33 -31.53 4.14
N GLU A 324 -4.28 -32.04 3.49
CA GLU A 324 -3.06 -31.28 3.20
C GLU A 324 -3.34 -30.05 2.32
N THR A 325 -4.18 -30.20 1.29
CA THR A 325 -4.57 -29.06 0.43
C THR A 325 -5.38 -28.03 1.21
N GLU A 326 -6.29 -28.46 2.09
CA GLU A 326 -7.08 -27.56 2.93
C GLU A 326 -6.19 -26.80 3.93
N ILE A 327 -5.24 -27.50 4.58
CA ILE A 327 -4.28 -26.90 5.51
C ILE A 327 -3.40 -25.87 4.79
N SER A 328 -2.90 -26.20 3.60
CA SER A 328 -2.10 -25.28 2.78
C SER A 328 -2.91 -24.03 2.39
N ASN A 329 -4.15 -24.21 1.94
CA ASN A 329 -5.04 -23.10 1.62
C ASN A 329 -5.35 -22.23 2.84
N ARG A 330 -5.59 -22.85 4.02
CA ARG A 330 -5.77 -22.14 5.29
C ARG A 330 -4.55 -21.29 5.64
N ASN A 331 -3.36 -21.87 5.58
CA ASN A 331 -2.11 -21.17 5.87
C ASN A 331 -1.90 -19.98 4.93
N ASN A 332 -2.20 -20.16 3.64
CA ASN A 332 -2.13 -19.07 2.66
C ASN A 332 -3.15 -17.96 2.96
N MET A 333 -4.40 -18.29 3.29
CA MET A 333 -5.41 -17.28 3.66
C MET A 333 -5.01 -16.52 4.93
N GLN A 334 -4.52 -17.21 5.96
CA GLN A 334 -4.04 -16.58 7.19
C GLN A 334 -2.84 -15.67 6.91
N TYR A 335 -1.90 -16.10 6.07
CA TYR A 335 -0.75 -15.30 5.67
C TYR A 335 -1.18 -14.03 4.92
N VAL A 336 -2.05 -14.17 3.91
CA VAL A 336 -2.55 -13.04 3.11
C VAL A 336 -3.32 -12.07 3.99
N SER A 337 -4.24 -12.57 4.84
CA SER A 337 -4.99 -11.74 5.77
C SER A 337 -4.08 -10.98 6.74
N GLY A 338 -3.09 -11.65 7.34
CA GLY A 338 -2.14 -11.01 8.25
C GLY A 338 -1.27 -9.95 7.55
N ARG A 339 -0.86 -10.22 6.31
CA ARG A 339 -0.06 -9.29 5.51
C ARG A 339 -0.89 -8.08 5.05
N MET A 340 -2.14 -8.27 4.65
CA MET A 340 -3.07 -7.19 4.34
C MET A 340 -3.33 -6.30 5.55
N GLN A 341 -3.57 -6.89 6.72
CA GLN A 341 -3.72 -6.15 7.97
C GLN A 341 -2.49 -5.28 8.27
N THR A 342 -1.30 -5.87 8.17
CA THR A 342 -0.04 -5.13 8.44
C THR A 342 0.17 -3.97 7.46
N LEU A 343 -0.07 -4.19 6.16
CA LEU A 343 0.06 -3.15 5.14
C LEU A 343 -0.98 -2.03 5.33
N PHE A 344 -2.21 -2.39 5.71
CA PHE A 344 -3.26 -1.43 6.00
C PHE A 344 -2.90 -0.56 7.21
N ASP A 345 -2.43 -1.17 8.31
CA ASP A 345 -2.03 -0.46 9.52
C ASP A 345 -0.85 0.50 9.27
N LEU A 346 0.14 0.07 8.46
CA LEU A 346 1.24 0.92 7.99
C LEU A 346 0.72 2.09 7.16
N SER A 347 -0.11 1.83 6.16
CA SER A 347 -0.67 2.87 5.30
C SER A 347 -1.51 3.89 6.08
N MET A 348 -2.30 3.44 7.05
CA MET A 348 -3.11 4.32 7.89
C MET A 348 -2.24 5.14 8.85
N ARG A 349 -1.15 4.58 9.37
CA ARG A 349 -0.18 5.36 10.17
C ARG A 349 0.46 6.45 9.32
N ASP A 350 0.99 6.11 8.14
CA ASP A 350 1.65 7.07 7.25
C ASP A 350 0.70 8.20 6.82
N PHE A 351 -0.56 7.86 6.53
CA PHE A 351 -1.61 8.83 6.22
C PHE A 351 -1.89 9.77 7.39
N ASN A 352 -2.05 9.24 8.60
CA ASN A 352 -2.29 10.04 9.80
C ASN A 352 -1.10 10.96 10.11
N GLU A 353 0.13 10.47 9.94
CA GLU A 353 1.34 11.29 10.10
C GLU A 353 1.42 12.41 9.06
N ALA A 354 1.07 12.14 7.80
CA ALA A 354 1.00 13.15 6.75
C ALA A 354 -0.04 14.24 7.05
N ILE A 355 -1.25 13.86 7.48
CA ILE A 355 -2.29 14.83 7.90
C ILE A 355 -1.79 15.68 9.07
N GLN A 356 -1.20 15.08 10.08
CA GLN A 356 -0.68 15.82 11.23
C GLN A 356 0.45 16.76 10.85
N ALA A 357 1.38 16.33 9.97
CA ALA A 357 2.45 17.18 9.47
C ALA A 357 1.90 18.39 8.70
N GLN A 358 0.87 18.19 7.87
CA GLN A 358 0.20 19.28 7.17
C GLN A 358 -0.48 20.26 8.13
N GLN A 359 -1.19 19.76 9.15
CA GLN A 359 -1.81 20.59 10.17
C GLN A 359 -0.78 21.43 10.95
N ARG A 360 0.37 20.83 11.30
CA ARG A 360 1.47 21.56 11.95
C ARG A 360 2.06 22.64 11.05
N ASN A 361 2.19 22.38 9.75
CA ASN A 361 2.67 23.36 8.77
C ASN A 361 1.67 24.53 8.57
N LEU A 362 0.37 24.25 8.61
CA LEU A 362 -0.66 25.30 8.55
C LEU A 362 -0.68 26.13 9.85
N ALA A 363 -0.56 25.48 11.01
CA ALA A 363 -0.51 26.15 12.31
C ALA A 363 0.74 27.03 12.46
N SER A 364 1.89 26.59 11.93
CA SER A 364 3.11 27.40 11.93
C SER A 364 3.04 28.58 10.96
N GLN A 365 2.35 28.44 9.81
CA GLN A 365 2.06 29.57 8.92
C GLN A 365 1.07 30.57 9.53
N ALA A 366 0.05 30.12 10.24
CA ALA A 366 -0.92 31.01 10.90
C ALA A 366 -0.31 31.82 12.06
N LYS A 367 0.77 31.32 12.68
CA LYS A 367 1.47 32.00 13.77
C LYS A 367 2.48 33.06 13.29
N ALA A 368 2.78 33.10 12.01
CA ALA A 368 3.65 34.11 11.38
C ALA A 368 2.81 35.26 10.79
N LEU A 369 2.04 35.95 11.64
CA LEU A 369 1.47 37.26 11.30
C LEU A 369 2.49 38.35 11.64
N PRO A 370 2.99 39.14 10.67
CA PRO A 370 3.86 40.26 10.96
C PRO A 370 3.07 41.42 11.56
N ILE A 371 3.62 41.99 12.63
CA ILE A 371 3.24 43.28 13.20
C ILE A 371 3.29 44.34 12.06
N PRO A 372 2.30 45.23 11.91
CA PRO A 372 2.25 46.17 10.81
C PRO A 372 3.31 47.25 10.99
N GLN A 373 4.34 47.24 10.16
CA GLN A 373 5.33 48.31 10.08
C GLN A 373 4.99 49.24 8.90
N GLN A 374 4.98 50.53 9.20
CA GLN A 374 4.60 51.65 8.35
C GLN A 374 5.31 51.69 6.99
N GLN A 375 4.57 52.24 6.03
CA GLN A 375 4.88 52.42 4.62
C GLN A 375 6.25 53.09 4.36
N GLN A 376 7.05 52.48 3.48
CA GLN A 376 7.94 53.17 2.54
C GLN A 376 7.86 52.51 1.16
N PRO A 377 8.07 53.26 0.06
CA PRO A 377 7.76 52.81 -1.29
C PRO A 377 8.93 52.11 -2.00
N SER A 378 8.58 51.31 -3.01
CA SER A 378 9.45 50.74 -4.06
C SER A 378 10.38 49.58 -3.67
N ALA A 379 9.81 48.37 -3.53
CA ALA A 379 10.56 47.11 -3.50
C ALA A 379 9.76 45.93 -4.13
N MET A 380 9.08 46.17 -5.27
CA MET A 380 8.36 45.10 -5.98
C MET A 380 9.30 44.18 -6.77
N ASP A 381 10.41 44.69 -7.30
CA ASP A 381 11.35 43.87 -8.09
C ASP A 381 12.23 42.94 -7.23
N GLU A 382 12.61 43.35 -6.02
CA GLU A 382 13.39 42.50 -5.11
C GLU A 382 12.57 41.33 -4.54
N LYS A 383 11.25 41.53 -4.34
CA LYS A 383 10.38 40.47 -3.83
C LYS A 383 10.07 39.41 -4.88
N LEU A 384 9.95 39.81 -6.15
CA LEU A 384 9.84 38.87 -7.27
C LEU A 384 11.16 38.09 -7.46
N ALA A 385 12.31 38.77 -7.44
CA ALA A 385 13.61 38.10 -7.52
C ALA A 385 13.87 37.13 -6.36
N TYR A 386 13.39 37.45 -5.15
CA TYR A 386 13.49 36.57 -3.98
C TYR A 386 12.55 35.35 -4.08
N LEU A 387 11.31 35.55 -4.52
CA LEU A 387 10.35 34.45 -4.72
C LEU A 387 10.81 33.52 -5.84
N GLU A 388 11.33 34.07 -6.93
CA GLU A 388 11.90 33.33 -8.03
C GLU A 388 13.13 32.54 -7.56
N SER A 389 14.08 33.17 -6.85
CA SER A 389 15.24 32.48 -6.24
C SER A 389 14.83 31.36 -5.27
N LYS A 390 13.70 31.51 -4.56
CA LYS A 390 13.17 30.51 -3.64
C LYS A 390 12.54 29.32 -4.39
N ILE A 391 11.85 29.57 -5.49
CA ILE A 391 11.30 28.52 -6.37
C ILE A 391 12.45 27.71 -6.99
N TRP A 392 13.48 28.38 -7.52
CA TRP A 392 14.67 27.72 -8.09
C TRP A 392 15.45 26.87 -7.07
N ARG A 393 15.62 27.37 -5.83
CA ARG A 393 16.25 26.60 -4.74
C ARG A 393 15.39 25.43 -4.26
N SER A 394 14.07 25.56 -4.22
CA SER A 394 13.18 24.44 -3.87
C SER A 394 13.22 23.31 -4.89
N MET A 395 13.58 23.62 -6.14
CA MET A 395 13.86 22.64 -7.17
C MET A 395 15.32 22.14 -7.18
N GLY A 396 16.18 22.61 -6.27
CA GLY A 396 17.57 22.15 -6.12
C GLY A 396 18.55 22.72 -7.15
N ILE A 397 18.23 23.87 -7.75
CA ILE A 397 19.11 24.58 -8.70
C ILE A 397 19.76 25.75 -7.95
N ALA A 398 21.04 25.63 -7.63
CA ALA A 398 21.83 26.72 -7.08
C ALA A 398 22.32 27.64 -8.22
N SER A 399 21.92 28.91 -8.19
CA SER A 399 22.36 29.99 -9.10
C SER A 399 23.90 30.04 -9.22
N LEU A 400 24.55 30.23 -10.39
CA LEU A 400 24.69 31.48 -11.16
C LEU A 400 25.26 31.21 -12.57
N ASN A 401 24.57 31.71 -13.61
CA ASN A 401 25.01 32.34 -14.88
C ASN A 401 23.97 32.06 -15.99
N PRO A 402 23.39 33.11 -16.63
CA PRO A 402 22.13 32.97 -17.37
C PRO A 402 22.22 32.34 -18.76
N GLU A 403 23.41 32.16 -19.36
CA GLU A 403 23.45 31.75 -20.79
C GLU A 403 24.02 30.35 -21.09
N GLU A 404 24.69 29.67 -20.15
CA GLU A 404 25.23 28.30 -20.41
C GLU A 404 24.85 27.24 -19.36
N GLY A 405 24.32 27.65 -18.20
CA GLY A 405 24.06 26.74 -17.08
C GLY A 405 22.72 26.01 -17.13
N LEU A 406 21.67 26.69 -17.60
CA LEU A 406 20.29 26.16 -17.53
C LEU A 406 20.10 24.98 -18.49
N ALA A 407 20.58 25.11 -19.73
CA ALA A 407 20.49 24.04 -20.72
C ALA A 407 21.24 22.77 -20.26
N LYS A 408 22.46 22.94 -19.74
CA LYS A 408 23.30 21.82 -19.26
C LYS A 408 22.79 21.18 -17.98
N ALA A 409 22.19 21.96 -17.08
CA ALA A 409 21.59 21.45 -15.84
C ALA A 409 20.25 20.75 -16.09
N VAL A 410 19.45 21.25 -17.03
CA VAL A 410 18.23 20.59 -17.50
C VAL A 410 18.59 19.29 -18.21
N GLU A 411 19.55 19.31 -19.13
CA GLU A 411 20.05 18.13 -19.85
C GLU A 411 20.64 17.06 -18.90
N GLY A 412 21.40 17.49 -17.89
CA GLY A 412 21.94 16.58 -16.88
C GLY A 412 20.87 15.96 -15.97
N ARG A 413 19.71 16.61 -15.81
CA ARG A 413 18.61 16.10 -14.98
C ARG A 413 17.61 15.28 -15.79
N THR A 414 17.35 15.67 -17.03
CA THR A 414 16.61 14.84 -18.00
C THR A 414 17.36 13.56 -18.29
N GLY A 415 18.69 13.61 -18.46
CA GLY A 415 19.52 12.40 -18.60
C GLY A 415 19.48 11.47 -17.38
N LYS A 416 19.41 12.02 -16.15
CA LYS A 416 19.25 11.22 -14.92
C LYS A 416 17.86 10.62 -14.79
N LEU A 417 16.82 11.35 -15.20
CA LEU A 417 15.45 10.85 -15.22
C LEU A 417 15.27 9.77 -16.29
N GLN A 418 15.88 9.97 -17.46
CA GLN A 418 15.86 9.01 -18.55
C GLN A 418 16.63 7.74 -18.20
N ALA A 419 17.80 7.85 -17.55
CA ALA A 419 18.51 6.68 -17.02
C ALA A 419 17.72 5.93 -15.93
N LYS A 420 16.86 6.63 -15.18
CA LYS A 420 15.96 6.00 -14.18
C LYS A 420 14.77 5.34 -14.86
N GLU A 421 14.22 5.96 -15.90
CA GLU A 421 13.17 5.39 -16.74
C GLU A 421 13.65 4.15 -17.49
N ASP A 422 14.84 4.18 -18.07
CA ASP A 422 15.48 3.03 -18.72
C ASP A 422 15.69 1.87 -17.75
N LEU A 423 16.11 2.17 -16.51
CA LEU A 423 16.27 1.17 -15.46
C LEU A 423 14.93 0.56 -15.05
N TYR A 424 13.86 1.35 -14.97
CA TYR A 424 12.51 0.83 -14.72
C TYR A 424 11.97 0.02 -15.90
N ARG A 425 12.22 0.43 -17.15
CA ARG A 425 11.87 -0.35 -18.34
C ARG A 425 12.63 -1.67 -18.38
N GLN A 426 13.90 -1.67 -17.98
CA GLN A 426 14.71 -2.88 -17.90
C GLN A 426 14.21 -3.82 -16.79
N LEU A 427 13.86 -3.28 -15.61
CA LEU A 427 13.29 -4.05 -14.50
C LEU A 427 11.91 -4.62 -14.84
N TRP A 428 11.09 -3.84 -15.55
CA TRP A 428 9.78 -4.27 -16.02
C TRP A 428 9.90 -5.32 -17.13
N GLY A 429 10.84 -5.14 -18.06
CA GLY A 429 11.14 -6.08 -19.13
C GLY A 429 11.67 -7.41 -18.59
N THR A 430 12.54 -7.41 -17.58
CA THR A 430 12.96 -8.63 -16.91
C THR A 430 11.80 -9.29 -16.18
N HIS A 431 10.98 -8.52 -15.45
CA HIS A 431 9.82 -9.07 -14.74
C HIS A 431 8.77 -9.68 -15.70
N LEU A 432 8.52 -9.04 -16.85
CA LEU A 432 7.62 -9.53 -17.89
C LEU A 432 8.19 -10.78 -18.57
N LYS A 433 9.51 -10.81 -18.82
CA LYS A 433 10.20 -12.01 -19.34
C LYS A 433 10.12 -13.17 -18.34
N TYR A 434 10.22 -12.91 -17.04
CA TYR A 434 10.01 -13.92 -16.00
C TYR A 434 8.57 -14.39 -15.89
N LEU A 435 7.58 -13.53 -16.17
CA LEU A 435 6.18 -13.92 -16.23
C LEU A 435 5.90 -14.80 -17.47
N GLN A 436 6.48 -14.47 -18.62
CA GLN A 436 6.37 -15.26 -19.85
C GLN A 436 7.12 -16.59 -19.76
N GLU A 437 8.32 -16.60 -19.18
CA GLU A 437 9.07 -17.84 -18.90
C GLU A 437 8.43 -18.64 -17.77
N GLY A 438 7.78 -17.97 -16.80
CA GLY A 438 6.98 -18.58 -15.74
C GLY A 438 5.69 -19.23 -16.27
N GLU A 439 5.02 -18.62 -17.24
CA GLU A 439 3.93 -19.25 -18.02
C GLU A 439 4.42 -20.50 -18.76
N GLY A 440 5.66 -20.49 -19.27
CA GLY A 440 6.32 -21.67 -19.85
C GLY A 440 6.64 -22.77 -18.83
N VAL A 441 6.91 -22.41 -17.57
CA VAL A 441 7.13 -23.38 -16.48
C VAL A 441 5.80 -23.95 -15.97
N VAL A 442 4.74 -23.14 -15.92
CA VAL A 442 3.38 -23.61 -15.57
C VAL A 442 2.79 -24.47 -16.69
N GLY A 443 2.99 -24.12 -17.97
CA GLY A 443 2.62 -24.97 -19.11
C GLY A 443 3.49 -26.23 -19.27
N GLY A 444 4.70 -26.24 -18.69
CA GLY A 444 5.55 -27.43 -18.58
C GLY A 444 5.11 -28.39 -17.48
N LEU A 445 4.43 -27.90 -16.44
CA LEU A 445 3.89 -28.70 -15.34
C LEU A 445 2.59 -29.44 -15.72
N GLU A 446 1.79 -28.88 -16.64
CA GLU A 446 0.58 -29.52 -17.14
C GLU A 446 0.86 -30.75 -18.03
N ASN A 447 2.06 -30.84 -18.63
CA ASN A 447 2.50 -31.98 -19.45
C ASN A 447 3.41 -32.98 -18.71
N CYS A 448 3.66 -32.79 -17.41
CA CYS A 448 4.50 -33.70 -16.61
C CYS A 448 3.71 -34.61 -15.66
N VAL A 449 2.36 -34.59 -15.72
CA VAL A 449 1.48 -35.59 -15.07
C VAL A 449 1.22 -36.74 -16.04
N GLY A 450 2.30 -37.29 -16.60
CA GLY A 450 2.31 -38.49 -17.42
C GLY A 450 3.21 -39.52 -16.75
N GLU A 451 2.63 -40.67 -16.44
CA GLU A 451 3.20 -41.82 -15.74
C GLU A 451 4.63 -42.15 -16.19
N GLY A 452 5.54 -42.24 -15.23
CA GLY A 452 6.93 -42.62 -15.48
C GLY A 452 7.70 -42.79 -14.18
N GLU A 453 7.62 -43.99 -13.62
CA GLU A 453 8.49 -44.43 -12.52
C GLU A 453 9.97 -44.34 -12.92
N GLY A 454 10.79 -43.78 -12.03
CA GLY A 454 12.24 -43.99 -12.05
C GLY A 454 13.07 -42.72 -12.28
N ALA A 455 13.88 -42.38 -11.27
CA ALA A 455 14.98 -41.43 -11.30
C ALA A 455 14.62 -39.92 -11.32
N GLY A 456 14.18 -39.40 -10.17
CA GLY A 456 13.76 -38.00 -10.01
C GLY A 456 14.49 -37.18 -8.93
N GLY A 457 15.82 -37.35 -8.75
CA GLY A 457 16.59 -36.56 -7.76
C GLY A 457 17.25 -35.28 -8.31
N GLY A 458 17.35 -35.12 -9.64
CA GLY A 458 18.21 -34.08 -10.24
C GLY A 458 17.53 -32.74 -10.58
N ARG A 459 16.20 -32.70 -10.67
CA ARG A 459 15.49 -31.53 -11.25
C ARG A 459 15.06 -30.48 -10.24
N LEU A 460 14.82 -30.86 -8.98
CA LEU A 460 14.54 -29.88 -7.91
C LEU A 460 15.78 -29.02 -7.62
N GLY A 461 16.97 -29.62 -7.64
CA GLY A 461 18.23 -28.92 -7.45
C GLY A 461 18.52 -27.87 -8.52
N ALA A 462 18.11 -28.12 -9.78
CA ALA A 462 18.26 -27.14 -10.87
C ALA A 462 17.33 -25.92 -10.71
N VAL A 463 16.13 -26.13 -10.14
CA VAL A 463 15.21 -25.04 -9.81
C VAL A 463 15.73 -24.25 -8.61
N GLU A 464 16.25 -24.93 -7.58
CA GLU A 464 16.83 -24.27 -6.40
C GLU A 464 18.09 -23.46 -6.74
N GLU A 465 18.98 -23.98 -7.58
CA GLU A 465 20.14 -23.26 -8.13
C GLU A 465 19.72 -22.02 -8.93
N ARG A 466 18.66 -22.12 -9.75
CA ARG A 466 18.12 -20.98 -10.49
C ARG A 466 17.52 -19.92 -9.58
N VAL A 467 16.78 -20.32 -8.55
CA VAL A 467 16.20 -19.39 -7.56
C VAL A 467 17.31 -18.69 -6.75
N LYS A 468 18.37 -19.41 -6.37
CA LYS A 468 19.55 -18.81 -5.73
C LYS A 468 20.28 -17.82 -6.63
N GLY A 469 20.42 -18.14 -7.93
CA GLY A 469 20.99 -17.22 -8.93
C GLY A 469 20.18 -15.93 -9.07
N ILE A 470 18.85 -16.04 -9.15
CA ILE A 470 17.93 -14.88 -9.26
C ILE A 470 18.00 -14.02 -7.99
N SER A 471 18.02 -14.64 -6.80
CA SER A 471 18.13 -13.90 -5.55
C SER A 471 19.47 -13.17 -5.42
N ALA A 472 20.56 -13.72 -5.98
CA ALA A 472 21.86 -13.07 -6.02
C ALA A 472 21.91 -11.88 -7.00
N GLU A 473 21.29 -12.00 -8.17
CA GLU A 473 21.18 -10.89 -9.13
C GLU A 473 20.33 -9.74 -8.61
N VAL A 474 19.19 -10.03 -7.98
CA VAL A 474 18.35 -9.03 -7.32
C VAL A 474 19.11 -8.35 -6.18
N GLY A 475 19.87 -9.12 -5.39
CA GLY A 475 20.77 -8.59 -4.36
C GLY A 475 21.85 -7.65 -4.91
N GLN A 476 22.48 -8.00 -6.05
CA GLN A 476 23.47 -7.13 -6.70
C GLN A 476 22.86 -5.85 -7.28
N ILE A 477 21.65 -5.92 -7.83
CA ILE A 477 20.92 -4.75 -8.36
C ILE A 477 20.52 -3.82 -7.21
N ALA A 478 20.02 -4.36 -6.10
CA ALA A 478 19.71 -3.60 -4.89
C ALA A 478 20.98 -2.96 -4.28
N ALA A 479 22.10 -3.69 -4.26
CA ALA A 479 23.38 -3.16 -3.79
C ALA A 479 23.93 -2.05 -4.70
N LYS A 480 23.77 -2.15 -6.03
CA LYS A 480 24.15 -1.09 -6.99
C LYS A 480 23.25 0.14 -6.87
N ALA A 481 21.97 -0.03 -6.54
CA ALA A 481 21.04 1.07 -6.29
C ALA A 481 21.40 1.81 -4.99
N ASN A 482 21.66 1.07 -3.90
CA ASN A 482 22.02 1.65 -2.61
C ASN A 482 23.45 2.23 -2.58
N GLY A 483 24.40 1.63 -3.31
CA GLY A 483 25.78 2.11 -3.38
C GLY A 483 25.90 3.54 -3.93
N ARG A 484 25.00 3.97 -4.82
CA ARG A 484 24.98 5.36 -5.35
C ARG A 484 24.51 6.38 -4.32
N ASP A 485 23.70 5.99 -3.34
CA ASP A 485 23.27 6.89 -2.26
C ASP A 485 24.31 6.95 -1.13
N VAL A 486 25.08 5.88 -0.90
CA VAL A 486 26.25 5.92 0.01
C VAL A 486 27.34 6.85 -0.55
N SER A 487 27.56 6.88 -1.86
CA SER A 487 28.49 7.84 -2.48
C SER A 487 28.03 9.29 -2.34
N LYS A 488 26.71 9.57 -2.37
CA LYS A 488 26.18 10.91 -2.09
C LYS A 488 26.32 11.29 -0.62
N ALA A 489 26.08 10.36 0.29
CA ALA A 489 26.27 10.57 1.73
C ALA A 489 27.73 10.87 2.07
N ALA A 490 28.69 10.18 1.42
CA ALA A 490 30.12 10.43 1.58
C ALA A 490 30.54 11.82 1.03
N VAL A 491 29.98 12.25 -0.10
CA VAL A 491 30.22 13.59 -0.66
C VAL A 491 29.61 14.69 0.22
N ILE A 492 28.42 14.46 0.78
CA ILE A 492 27.77 15.40 1.72
C ILE A 492 28.57 15.51 3.04
N ASN A 493 29.09 14.39 3.55
CA ASN A 493 29.92 14.41 4.75
C ASN A 493 31.29 15.07 4.50
N GLY A 494 31.91 14.83 3.34
CA GLY A 494 33.15 15.52 2.95
C GLY A 494 32.98 17.02 2.69
N LEU A 495 31.78 17.46 2.28
CA LEU A 495 31.43 18.88 2.18
C LEU A 495 31.20 19.52 3.56
N LYS A 496 30.55 18.79 4.49
CA LYS A 496 30.38 19.26 5.89
C LYS A 496 31.70 19.36 6.65
N GLU A 497 32.65 18.46 6.44
CA GLU A 497 33.98 18.55 7.03
C GLU A 497 34.79 19.72 6.48
N LYS A 498 34.65 20.05 5.19
CA LYS A 498 35.27 21.24 4.59
C LYS A 498 34.65 22.55 5.08
N GLU A 499 33.35 22.57 5.40
CA GLU A 499 32.70 23.74 6.01
C GLU A 499 33.07 23.94 7.49
N MET A 500 33.34 22.86 8.25
CA MET A 500 33.75 22.99 9.66
C MET A 500 35.21 23.41 9.88
N TYR A 501 36.10 23.18 8.91
CA TYR A 501 37.53 23.51 9.03
C TYR A 501 38.00 24.62 8.07
N GLY A 502 37.08 25.25 7.34
CA GLY A 502 37.33 26.39 6.47
C GLY A 502 36.90 27.71 7.10
N ALA A 503 37.61 28.16 8.14
CA ALA A 503 37.61 29.53 8.63
C ALA A 503 39.03 29.91 9.07
#